data_AF-A0A5Y6F057-F1
#
_entry.id   AF-A0A5Y6F057-F1
#
_cell.length_a   1.000
_cell.length_b   1.000
_cell.length_c   1.000
_cell.angle_alpha   90.00
_cell.angle_beta   90.00
_cell.angle_gamma   90.00
#
_symmetry.space_group_name_H-M   'P 1'
#
loop_
_entity.id
_entity.type
_entity.pdbx_description
1 polymer ?
#
loop_
_entity_poly.entity_id
_entity_poly.type
_entity_poly.pdbx_seq_one_letter_code
_entity_poly.pdbx_strand_id
1 'polypeptide(L)'
;FKRPGMDIELGGRVGIFTAEYRQYQEIYDKLEEILLPLKKSFSRQEKRLLLKNGGKIDFWVTNDNKLAGRGREYEIILIDEAAFTKSPEMLREIWPKSIKPTLLTTKGRAYVFSTPDGVDEENFFYAICHDKSLGFIEHHAPTASNPFVPPEELEKEEANNDPRVFRQEFLAEFVDWSAASLFDVRKWFEGENQDQPVDYPEMCQAVFAVMDTAVKGGSEHDGTAVVYYAVDTRPGIQRLTILDWDVVQIDGALLETWMPSVFDRLNELSG
;
A
#
# COMPACT_ATOMS: atom_id res chain seq x y z
N PHE A 1 27.78 17.56 -15.96
CA PHE A 1 28.03 17.30 -14.52
C PHE A 1 29.51 17.42 -14.22
N LYS A 2 29.88 17.95 -13.05
CA LYS A 2 31.28 17.99 -12.60
C LYS A 2 31.47 16.96 -11.50
N ARG A 3 32.58 16.21 -11.53
CA ARG A 3 32.93 15.29 -10.44
C ARG A 3 33.82 15.99 -9.42
N PRO A 4 33.71 15.65 -8.13
CA PRO A 4 34.66 16.15 -7.13
C PRO A 4 36.11 15.89 -7.56
N GLY A 5 36.92 16.94 -7.63
CA GLY A 5 38.33 16.84 -8.06
C GLY A 5 38.57 16.85 -9.57
N MET A 6 37.54 17.09 -10.41
CA MET A 6 37.69 17.20 -11.87
C MET A 6 37.05 18.49 -12.41
N ASP A 7 37.79 19.23 -13.23
CA ASP A 7 37.32 20.47 -13.88
C ASP A 7 36.71 20.27 -15.27
N ILE A 8 36.52 19.03 -15.70
CA ILE A 8 35.87 18.70 -16.97
C ILE A 8 34.37 18.43 -16.78
N GLU A 9 33.55 18.89 -17.72
CA GLU A 9 32.15 18.53 -17.78
C GLU A 9 31.97 17.13 -18.38
N LEU A 10 31.28 16.28 -17.65
CA LEU A 10 30.96 14.92 -18.06
C LEU A 10 29.45 14.77 -18.26
N GLY A 11 29.07 13.88 -19.18
CA GLY A 11 27.69 13.39 -19.27
C GLY A 11 27.27 12.74 -17.95
N GLY A 12 26.05 13.04 -17.51
CA GLY A 12 25.52 12.55 -16.23
C GLY A 12 25.14 11.09 -16.26
N ARG A 13 25.24 10.44 -15.10
CA ARG A 13 24.75 9.10 -14.82
C ARG A 13 23.48 9.24 -13.98
N VAL A 14 22.38 8.76 -14.54
CA VAL A 14 21.06 8.80 -13.93
C VAL A 14 20.59 7.37 -13.68
N GLY A 15 20.06 7.12 -12.49
CA GLY A 15 19.38 5.88 -12.15
C GLY A 15 17.89 6.14 -12.00
N ILE A 16 17.06 5.47 -12.79
CA ILE A 16 15.60 5.49 -12.69
C ILE A 16 15.16 4.17 -12.04
N PHE A 17 14.44 4.26 -10.94
CA PHE A 17 13.98 3.12 -10.15
C PHE A 17 12.46 3.14 -10.13
N THR A 18 11.83 2.01 -10.44
CA THR A 18 10.38 1.81 -10.33
C THR A 18 10.08 0.63 -9.43
N ALA A 19 8.85 0.55 -8.92
CA ALA A 19 8.38 -0.61 -8.17
C ALA A 19 8.33 -1.84 -9.09
N GLU A 20 7.70 -1.69 -10.26
CA GLU A 20 7.36 -2.77 -11.19
C GLU A 20 7.98 -2.61 -12.58
N TYR A 21 8.09 -3.71 -13.32
CA TYR A 21 8.69 -3.74 -14.66
C TYR A 21 7.92 -2.90 -15.69
N ARG A 22 6.58 -2.92 -15.66
CA ARG A 22 5.76 -2.19 -16.65
C ARG A 22 5.92 -0.67 -16.53
N GLN A 23 6.13 -0.15 -15.33
CA GLN A 23 6.20 1.28 -15.06
C GLN A 23 7.37 1.96 -15.80
N TYR A 24 8.57 1.37 -15.79
CA TYR A 24 9.70 2.01 -16.45
C TYR A 24 9.64 1.95 -17.99
N GLN A 25 8.83 1.06 -18.57
CA GLN A 25 8.76 0.92 -20.03
C GLN A 25 8.27 2.21 -20.70
N GLU A 26 7.24 2.84 -20.14
CA GLU A 26 6.71 4.10 -20.67
C GLU A 26 7.75 5.23 -20.58
N ILE A 27 8.46 5.31 -19.45
CA ILE A 27 9.55 6.27 -19.25
C ILE A 27 10.66 6.02 -20.28
N TYR A 28 11.02 4.75 -20.50
CA TYR A 28 12.04 4.36 -21.47
C TYR A 28 11.64 4.77 -22.88
N ASP A 29 10.39 4.52 -23.29
CA ASP A 29 9.89 4.82 -24.64
C ASP A 29 9.96 6.33 -24.92
N LYS A 30 9.44 7.14 -23.99
CA LYS A 30 9.50 8.60 -24.07
C LYS A 30 10.94 9.11 -24.13
N LEU A 31 11.83 8.59 -23.28
CA LEU A 31 13.24 8.98 -23.27
C LEU A 31 13.98 8.52 -24.52
N GLU A 32 13.68 7.34 -25.06
CA GLU A 32 14.26 6.85 -26.30
C GLU A 32 13.96 7.82 -27.44
N GLU A 33 12.69 8.23 -27.61
CA GLU A 33 12.27 9.19 -28.64
C GLU A 33 12.97 10.54 -28.47
N ILE A 34 12.90 11.13 -27.27
CA ILE A 34 13.48 12.46 -26.99
C ILE A 34 15.01 12.45 -27.17
N LEU A 35 15.68 11.37 -26.78
CA LEU A 35 17.14 11.28 -26.77
C LEU A 35 17.73 10.67 -28.04
N LEU A 36 16.92 10.32 -29.04
CA LEU A 36 17.37 9.78 -30.33
C LEU A 36 18.56 10.56 -30.95
N PRO A 37 18.58 11.91 -30.98
CA PRO A 37 19.70 12.66 -31.56
C PRO A 37 21.05 12.38 -30.86
N LEU A 38 21.00 12.11 -29.55
CA LEU A 38 22.15 11.86 -28.69
C LEU A 38 22.46 10.37 -28.53
N LYS A 39 21.72 9.46 -29.17
CA LYS A 39 21.87 8.01 -29.04
C LYS A 39 23.29 7.55 -29.40
N LYS A 40 23.97 6.93 -28.44
CA LYS A 40 25.16 6.11 -28.67
C LYS A 40 24.81 4.63 -28.70
N SER A 41 24.05 4.15 -27.71
CA SER A 41 23.55 2.78 -27.65
C SER A 41 22.39 2.69 -26.66
N PHE A 42 21.24 2.18 -27.12
CA PHE A 42 20.04 1.97 -26.31
C PHE A 42 19.74 0.48 -26.28
N SER A 43 19.56 -0.10 -25.09
CA SER A 43 19.27 -1.52 -24.90
C SER A 43 18.22 -1.73 -23.83
N ARG A 44 17.09 -2.32 -24.25
CA ARG A 44 16.00 -2.71 -23.34
C ARG A 44 16.37 -3.92 -22.49
N GLN A 45 17.12 -4.86 -23.06
CA GLN A 45 17.60 -6.04 -22.35
C GLN A 45 18.52 -5.64 -21.19
N GLU A 46 19.45 -4.71 -21.44
CA GLU A 46 20.36 -4.17 -20.42
C GLU A 46 19.72 -3.06 -19.57
N LYS A 47 18.47 -2.68 -19.87
CA LYS A 47 17.74 -1.59 -19.21
C LYS A 47 18.58 -0.31 -19.15
N ARG A 48 19.10 0.12 -20.30
CA ARG A 48 20.11 1.19 -20.37
C ARG A 48 20.03 2.05 -21.63
N LEU A 49 20.21 3.35 -21.44
CA LEU A 49 20.47 4.32 -22.50
C LEU A 49 21.89 4.90 -22.33
N LEU A 50 22.70 4.84 -23.37
CA LEU A 50 24.01 5.49 -23.47
C LEU A 50 23.98 6.59 -24.53
N LEU A 51 24.51 7.76 -24.17
CA LEU A 51 24.52 8.95 -24.99
C LEU A 51 25.93 9.25 -25.54
N LYS A 52 25.99 9.94 -26.69
CA LYS A 52 27.26 10.29 -27.38
C LYS A 52 28.18 11.16 -26.52
N ASN A 53 27.60 12.00 -25.67
CA ASN A 53 28.31 12.85 -24.71
C ASN A 53 28.79 12.11 -23.45
N GLY A 54 28.67 10.77 -23.40
CA GLY A 54 29.04 9.95 -22.25
C GLY A 54 27.95 9.87 -21.17
N GLY A 55 26.80 10.52 -21.35
CA GLY A 55 25.65 10.40 -20.47
C GLY A 55 25.09 8.98 -20.46
N LYS A 56 24.53 8.58 -19.32
CA LYS A 56 24.03 7.23 -19.07
C LYS A 56 22.77 7.27 -18.24
N ILE A 57 21.77 6.49 -18.64
CA ILE A 57 20.54 6.28 -17.88
C ILE A 57 20.37 4.76 -17.70
N ASP A 58 20.34 4.30 -16.45
CA ASP A 58 20.03 2.91 -16.10
C ASP A 58 18.61 2.85 -15.50
N PHE A 59 17.87 1.78 -15.81
CA PHE A 59 16.54 1.53 -15.26
C PHE A 59 16.57 0.30 -14.36
N TRP A 60 15.94 0.41 -13.20
CA TRP A 60 15.91 -0.62 -12.16
C TRP A 60 14.48 -0.87 -11.70
N VAL A 61 14.19 -2.13 -11.39
CA VAL A 61 12.95 -2.56 -10.75
C VAL A 61 13.32 -2.99 -9.34
N THR A 62 12.63 -2.48 -8.33
CA THR A 62 13.00 -2.67 -6.92
C THR A 62 12.33 -3.88 -6.29
N ASN A 63 11.07 -4.18 -6.64
CA ASN A 63 10.30 -5.27 -6.01
C ASN A 63 10.93 -6.65 -6.21
N ASP A 64 11.49 -6.92 -7.39
CA ASP A 64 12.11 -8.23 -7.69
C ASP A 64 13.64 -8.24 -7.59
N ASN A 65 14.25 -7.15 -7.14
CA ASN A 65 15.71 -7.03 -7.10
C ASN A 65 16.22 -6.20 -5.92
N LYS A 66 16.57 -6.88 -4.83
CA LYS A 66 17.19 -6.26 -3.65
C LYS A 66 18.56 -5.59 -3.94
N LEU A 67 19.20 -5.95 -5.04
CA LEU A 67 20.50 -5.41 -5.47
C LEU A 67 20.34 -4.29 -6.51
N ALA A 68 19.14 -3.73 -6.69
CA ALA A 68 18.88 -2.64 -7.61
C ALA A 68 19.88 -1.48 -7.44
N GLY A 69 20.56 -1.10 -8.52
CA GLY A 69 21.54 -0.01 -8.52
C GLY A 69 22.88 -0.35 -7.86
N ARG A 70 23.03 -1.48 -7.16
CA ARG A 70 24.26 -1.82 -6.44
C ARG A 70 25.46 -1.90 -7.40
N GLY A 71 26.59 -1.31 -6.98
CA GLY A 71 27.82 -1.27 -7.78
C GLY A 71 27.80 -0.21 -8.90
N ARG A 72 26.82 0.70 -8.88
CA ARG A 72 26.75 1.85 -9.77
C ARG A 72 27.08 3.14 -9.03
N GLU A 73 27.26 4.20 -9.81
CA GLU A 73 27.44 5.55 -9.31
C GLU A 73 26.54 6.48 -10.13
N TYR A 74 25.75 7.30 -9.44
CA TYR A 74 24.78 8.19 -10.05
C TYR A 74 24.94 9.62 -9.56
N GLU A 75 24.83 10.60 -10.44
CA GLU A 75 24.71 11.99 -10.06
C GLU A 75 23.25 12.35 -9.71
N ILE A 76 22.28 11.66 -10.32
CA ILE A 76 20.84 11.83 -10.06
C ILE A 76 20.18 10.46 -9.95
N ILE A 77 19.34 10.29 -8.94
CA ILE A 77 18.44 9.15 -8.80
C ILE A 77 17.01 9.67 -8.86
N LEU A 78 16.18 8.97 -9.64
CA LEU A 78 14.74 9.18 -9.71
C LEU A 78 14.08 7.88 -9.25
N ILE A 79 13.27 7.94 -8.21
CA ILE A 79 12.44 6.81 -7.75
C ILE A 79 11.01 7.19 -8.04
N ASP A 80 10.36 6.44 -8.91
CA ASP A 80 8.99 6.65 -9.32
C ASP A 80 8.09 5.56 -8.71
N GLU A 81 6.85 5.93 -8.41
CA GLU A 81 5.86 5.06 -7.77
C GLU A 81 6.38 4.44 -6.45
N ALA A 82 7.04 5.26 -5.64
CA ALA A 82 7.79 4.83 -4.47
C ALA A 82 6.93 4.22 -3.35
N ALA A 83 5.66 4.62 -3.23
CA ALA A 83 4.73 4.06 -2.23
C ALA A 83 4.40 2.59 -2.53
N PHE A 84 4.46 2.18 -3.80
CA PHE A 84 4.17 0.80 -4.23
C PHE A 84 5.39 -0.13 -4.24
N THR A 85 6.52 0.34 -3.69
CA THR A 85 7.69 -0.51 -3.47
C THR A 85 7.46 -1.46 -2.29
N LYS A 86 8.12 -2.61 -2.28
CA LYS A 86 8.00 -3.60 -1.18
C LYS A 86 8.30 -2.97 0.19
N SER A 87 7.31 -3.01 1.08
CA SER A 87 7.40 -2.58 2.48
C SER A 87 7.56 -3.81 3.39
N PRO A 88 8.51 -3.83 4.34
CA PRO A 88 9.44 -2.75 4.74
C PRO A 88 10.78 -2.74 3.96
N GLU A 89 10.97 -3.63 2.97
CA GLU A 89 12.29 -3.91 2.38
C GLU A 89 12.92 -2.71 1.67
N MET A 90 12.11 -1.88 1.00
CA MET A 90 12.63 -0.68 0.34
C MET A 90 13.28 0.26 1.35
N LEU A 91 12.61 0.51 2.47
CA LEU A 91 13.09 1.39 3.54
C LEU A 91 14.29 0.81 4.28
N ARG A 92 14.21 -0.47 4.67
CA ARG A 92 15.20 -1.10 5.57
C ARG A 92 16.40 -1.70 4.87
N GLU A 93 16.27 -2.10 3.60
CA GLU A 93 17.31 -2.82 2.87
C GLU A 93 17.73 -2.12 1.57
N ILE A 94 16.81 -1.95 0.63
CA ILE A 94 17.15 -1.57 -0.75
C ILE A 94 17.68 -0.13 -0.80
N TRP A 95 16.97 0.82 -0.17
CA TRP A 95 17.41 2.21 -0.10
C TRP A 95 18.78 2.35 0.61
N PRO A 96 18.95 1.93 1.89
CA PRO A 96 20.19 2.18 2.61
C PRO A 96 21.38 1.37 2.10
N LYS A 97 21.18 0.14 1.61
CA LYS A 97 22.28 -0.78 1.24
C LYS A 97 22.61 -0.79 -0.26
N SER A 98 21.65 -0.48 -1.13
CA SER A 98 21.82 -0.58 -2.58
C SER A 98 21.75 0.77 -3.30
N ILE A 99 20.74 1.60 -3.03
CA ILE A 99 20.49 2.84 -3.78
C ILE A 99 21.29 4.02 -3.22
N LYS A 100 21.10 4.37 -1.95
CA LYS A 100 21.75 5.51 -1.28
C LYS A 100 23.29 5.52 -1.44
N PRO A 101 24.01 4.38 -1.35
CA PRO A 101 25.47 4.36 -1.53
C PRO A 101 25.95 4.81 -2.92
N THR A 102 25.11 4.68 -3.96
CA THR A 102 25.49 5.06 -5.34
C THR A 102 25.65 6.57 -5.54
N LEU A 103 25.15 7.39 -4.59
CA LEU A 103 25.25 8.84 -4.59
C LEU A 103 26.51 9.35 -3.86
N LEU A 104 27.23 8.48 -3.14
CA LEU A 104 28.25 8.88 -2.18
C LEU A 104 29.45 9.56 -2.86
N THR A 105 29.98 8.97 -3.93
CA THR A 105 31.18 9.48 -4.62
C THR A 105 30.87 10.71 -5.47
N THR A 106 29.65 10.82 -5.97
CA THR A 106 29.19 11.89 -6.84
C THR A 106 28.64 13.09 -6.09
N LYS A 107 28.34 12.94 -4.79
CA LYS A 107 27.50 13.88 -4.01
C LYS A 107 26.18 14.16 -4.74
N GLY A 108 25.60 13.10 -5.29
CA GLY A 108 24.40 13.17 -6.11
C GLY A 108 23.15 13.47 -5.29
N ARG A 109 22.01 13.59 -5.98
CA ARG A 109 20.70 13.86 -5.38
C ARG A 109 19.70 12.76 -5.75
N ALA A 110 18.77 12.48 -4.85
CA ALA A 110 17.62 11.63 -5.13
C ALA A 110 16.35 12.48 -5.17
N TYR A 111 15.50 12.18 -6.14
CA TYR A 111 14.13 12.67 -6.22
C TYR A 111 13.20 11.46 -6.17
N VAL A 112 12.16 11.57 -5.36
CA VAL A 112 11.21 10.49 -5.12
C VAL A 112 9.83 11.02 -5.45
N PHE A 113 9.09 10.28 -6.25
CA PHE A 113 7.77 10.61 -6.74
C PHE A 113 6.85 9.42 -6.47
N SER A 114 5.64 9.72 -5.98
CA SER A 114 4.58 8.73 -5.79
C SER A 114 3.28 9.45 -5.46
N THR A 115 2.17 8.73 -5.59
CA THR A 115 0.95 9.04 -4.85
C THR A 115 1.05 8.50 -3.41
N PRO A 116 0.38 9.13 -2.43
CA PRO A 116 0.21 8.56 -1.09
C PRO A 116 -0.53 7.23 -1.14
N ASP A 117 -0.12 6.28 -0.32
CA ASP A 117 -0.78 4.98 -0.16
C ASP A 117 -0.84 4.60 1.33
N GLY A 118 -1.97 4.87 1.97
CA GLY A 118 -2.17 4.54 3.38
C GLY A 118 -1.28 5.31 4.36
N VAL A 119 -1.36 4.93 5.63
CA VAL A 119 -0.47 5.41 6.70
C VAL A 119 0.33 4.22 7.22
N ASP A 120 1.60 4.14 6.82
CA ASP A 120 2.50 3.04 7.19
C ASP A 120 3.92 3.58 7.41
N GLU A 121 4.38 3.59 8.66
CA GLU A 121 5.75 4.04 9.01
C GLU A 121 6.85 3.18 8.37
N GLU A 122 6.53 1.95 7.98
CA GLU A 122 7.45 1.04 7.31
C GLU A 122 7.48 1.23 5.78
N ASN A 123 6.48 1.93 5.22
CA ASN A 123 6.45 2.29 3.82
C ASN A 123 7.51 3.35 3.53
N PHE A 124 8.35 3.11 2.52
CA PHE A 124 9.45 4.00 2.19
C PHE A 124 9.01 5.42 1.85
N PHE A 125 7.93 5.59 1.06
CA PHE A 125 7.47 6.91 0.64
C PHE A 125 6.84 7.68 1.80
N TYR A 126 6.00 7.02 2.60
CA TYR A 126 5.45 7.62 3.82
C TYR A 126 6.56 8.06 4.79
N ALA A 127 7.54 7.19 5.03
CA ALA A 127 8.64 7.43 5.96
C ALA A 127 9.49 8.64 5.55
N ILE A 128 9.87 8.78 4.27
CA ILE A 128 10.70 9.93 3.84
C ILE A 128 9.94 11.27 3.88
N CYS A 129 8.61 11.25 3.82
CA CYS A 129 7.78 12.44 3.98
C CYS A 129 7.71 12.86 5.47
N HIS A 130 7.55 11.91 6.39
CA HIS A 130 7.30 12.21 7.80
C HIS A 130 8.56 12.23 8.69
N ASP A 131 9.58 11.42 8.40
CA ASP A 131 10.83 11.39 9.13
C ASP A 131 11.92 12.26 8.46
N LYS A 132 12.08 13.48 8.99
CA LYS A 132 13.11 14.41 8.50
C LYS A 132 14.55 13.94 8.77
N SER A 133 14.75 12.96 9.66
CA SER A 133 16.08 12.35 9.90
C SER A 133 16.63 11.61 8.67
N LEU A 134 15.74 11.18 7.77
CA LEU A 134 16.10 10.54 6.50
C LEU A 134 16.69 11.51 5.48
N GLY A 135 16.58 12.83 5.73
CA GLY A 135 17.24 13.88 4.95
C GLY A 135 16.51 14.32 3.68
N PHE A 136 15.21 13.99 3.56
CA PHE A 136 14.38 14.38 2.44
C PHE A 136 13.61 15.68 2.70
N ILE A 137 13.34 16.42 1.63
CA ILE A 137 12.46 17.59 1.62
C ILE A 137 11.21 17.17 0.88
N GLU A 138 10.08 17.32 1.55
CA GLU A 138 8.77 16.93 1.05
C GLU A 138 8.14 18.07 0.25
N HIS A 139 7.47 17.71 -0.84
CA HIS A 139 6.67 18.62 -1.65
C HIS A 139 5.30 17.99 -1.87
N HIS A 140 4.25 18.73 -1.55
CA HIS A 140 2.87 18.31 -1.71
C HIS A 140 2.26 18.96 -2.96
N ALA A 141 1.70 18.17 -3.87
CA ALA A 141 1.19 18.63 -5.16
C ALA A 141 -0.20 18.02 -5.46
N PRO A 142 -1.29 18.64 -4.97
CA PRO A 142 -2.66 18.23 -5.30
C PRO A 142 -2.94 18.36 -6.80
N THR A 143 -3.90 17.59 -7.32
CA THR A 143 -4.33 17.65 -8.72
C THR A 143 -4.79 19.07 -9.12
N ALA A 144 -5.44 19.80 -8.22
CA ALA A 144 -5.84 21.19 -8.42
C ALA A 144 -4.67 22.17 -8.67
N SER A 145 -3.44 21.81 -8.32
CA SER A 145 -2.25 22.63 -8.57
C SER A 145 -1.78 22.57 -10.03
N ASN A 146 -2.29 21.62 -10.82
CA ASN A 146 -1.97 21.49 -12.23
C ASN A 146 -2.87 22.44 -13.07
N PRO A 147 -2.30 23.44 -13.77
CA PRO A 147 -3.08 24.42 -14.53
C PRO A 147 -3.83 23.84 -15.74
N PHE A 148 -3.55 22.57 -16.11
CA PHE A 148 -4.23 21.88 -17.20
C PHE A 148 -5.45 21.08 -16.75
N VAL A 149 -5.72 20.99 -15.44
CA VAL A 149 -6.90 20.30 -14.91
C VAL A 149 -8.11 21.25 -14.98
N PRO A 150 -9.18 20.90 -15.71
CA PRO A 150 -10.40 21.69 -15.72
C PRO A 150 -11.07 21.64 -14.33
N PRO A 151 -11.36 22.79 -13.69
CA PRO A 151 -12.00 22.81 -12.38
C PRO A 151 -13.34 22.06 -12.34
N GLU A 152 -14.14 22.16 -13.41
CA GLU A 152 -15.43 21.50 -13.51
C GLU A 152 -15.35 19.97 -13.53
N GLU A 153 -14.24 19.39 -14.00
CA GLU A 153 -14.04 17.94 -13.97
C GLU A 153 -13.60 17.50 -12.56
N LEU A 154 -12.79 18.30 -11.87
CA LEU A 154 -12.39 18.02 -10.49
C LEU A 154 -13.59 18.04 -9.53
N GLU A 155 -14.52 18.98 -9.70
CA GLU A 155 -15.76 19.04 -8.92
C GLU A 155 -16.64 17.79 -9.11
N LYS A 156 -16.68 17.25 -10.34
CA LYS A 156 -17.40 15.99 -10.62
C LYS A 156 -16.74 14.81 -9.93
N GLU A 157 -15.41 14.73 -9.97
CA GLU A 157 -14.67 13.67 -9.29
C GLU A 157 -14.86 13.74 -7.77
N GLU A 158 -14.91 14.95 -7.19
CA GLU A 158 -15.21 15.13 -5.76
C GLU A 158 -16.61 14.61 -5.40
N ALA A 159 -17.61 14.89 -6.23
CA ALA A 159 -18.99 14.47 -5.98
C ALA A 159 -19.21 12.95 -6.18
N ASN A 160 -18.42 12.31 -7.04
CA ASN A 160 -18.63 10.92 -7.45
C ASN A 160 -17.76 9.90 -6.70
N ASN A 161 -16.69 10.33 -6.02
CA ASN A 161 -15.78 9.45 -5.29
C ASN A 161 -16.11 9.38 -3.78
N ASP A 162 -15.71 8.30 -3.11
CA ASP A 162 -15.67 8.29 -1.65
C ASP A 162 -14.70 9.40 -1.19
N PRO A 163 -15.05 10.20 -0.16
CA PRO A 163 -14.21 11.30 0.30
C PRO A 163 -12.75 10.91 0.59
N ARG A 164 -12.48 9.67 1.00
CA ARG A 164 -11.12 9.16 1.23
C ARG A 164 -10.37 8.90 -0.05
N VAL A 165 -11.03 8.30 -1.05
CA VAL A 165 -10.46 8.11 -2.39
C VAL A 165 -10.13 9.47 -2.99
N PHE A 166 -11.04 10.44 -2.88
CA PHE A 166 -10.79 11.79 -3.37
C PHE A 166 -9.59 12.45 -2.67
N ARG A 167 -9.52 12.34 -1.33
CA ARG A 167 -8.39 12.86 -0.54
C ARG A 167 -7.05 12.24 -0.93
N GLN A 168 -7.00 10.92 -1.12
CA GLN A 168 -5.78 10.23 -1.51
C GLN A 168 -5.37 10.53 -2.96
N GLU A 169 -6.27 10.33 -3.92
CA GLU A 169 -5.95 10.37 -5.35
C GLU A 169 -5.89 11.80 -5.92
N PHE A 170 -6.68 12.74 -5.38
CA PHE A 170 -6.78 14.10 -5.93
C PHE A 170 -6.18 15.16 -5.01
N LEU A 171 -6.35 15.04 -3.70
CA LEU A 171 -5.75 15.98 -2.75
C LEU A 171 -4.31 15.61 -2.35
N ALA A 172 -3.84 14.42 -2.74
CA ALA A 172 -2.51 13.90 -2.44
C ALA A 172 -2.22 13.77 -0.93
N GLU A 173 -3.23 13.38 -0.15
CA GLU A 173 -3.11 13.15 1.29
C GLU A 173 -2.87 11.68 1.64
N PHE A 174 -2.04 11.41 2.66
CA PHE A 174 -1.97 10.09 3.28
C PHE A 174 -3.23 9.85 4.11
N VAL A 175 -4.08 8.92 3.67
CA VAL A 175 -5.34 8.60 4.33
C VAL A 175 -5.21 7.26 5.04
N ASP A 176 -5.55 7.23 6.33
CA ASP A 176 -5.58 6.00 7.10
C ASP A 176 -6.81 5.14 6.72
N TRP A 177 -6.55 4.00 6.09
CA TRP A 177 -7.56 3.01 5.74
C TRP A 177 -7.79 1.96 6.84
N SER A 178 -6.97 1.94 7.91
CA SER A 178 -7.05 0.91 8.97
C SER A 178 -8.35 0.97 9.78
N ALA A 179 -8.97 2.15 9.86
CA ALA A 179 -10.30 2.32 10.46
C ALA A 179 -11.44 1.77 9.57
N ALA A 180 -11.15 1.33 8.35
CA ALA A 180 -12.11 0.77 7.43
C ALA A 180 -12.14 -0.76 7.57
N SER A 181 -12.88 -1.26 8.56
CA SER A 181 -13.42 -2.61 8.45
C SER A 181 -14.17 -2.71 7.10
N LEU A 182 -14.00 -3.83 6.38
CA LEU A 182 -14.72 -4.14 5.14
C LEU A 182 -16.25 -3.98 5.26
N PHE A 183 -16.75 -3.93 6.50
CA PHE A 183 -18.12 -3.67 6.89
C PHE A 183 -18.19 -2.40 7.73
N ASP A 184 -19.12 -1.50 7.43
CA ASP A 184 -19.46 -0.40 8.34
C ASP A 184 -20.28 -0.97 9.50
N VAL A 185 -19.58 -1.40 10.56
CA VAL A 185 -20.17 -2.09 11.73
C VAL A 185 -21.24 -1.25 12.42
N ARG A 186 -21.20 0.09 12.28
CA ARG A 186 -22.23 0.99 12.83
C ARG A 186 -23.61 0.67 12.25
N LYS A 187 -23.69 0.30 10.97
CA LYS A 187 -24.95 -0.08 10.31
C LYS A 187 -25.60 -1.34 10.89
N TRP A 188 -24.93 -2.06 11.79
CA TRP A 188 -25.49 -3.23 12.47
C TRP A 188 -26.26 -2.86 13.75
N PHE A 189 -26.13 -1.62 14.23
CA PHE A 189 -26.80 -1.08 15.41
C PHE A 189 -28.04 -0.26 15.03
N GLU A 190 -29.03 -0.20 15.93
CA GLU A 190 -30.22 0.64 15.81
C GLU A 190 -29.97 2.06 16.41
N GLY A 191 -30.97 2.93 16.30
CA GLY A 191 -30.92 4.32 16.78
C GLY A 191 -30.44 5.33 15.73
N GLU A 192 -30.79 6.60 15.92
CA GLU A 192 -30.43 7.69 15.01
C GLU A 192 -28.91 7.85 14.84
N ASN A 193 -28.15 7.50 15.89
CA ASN A 193 -26.69 7.54 15.90
C ASN A 193 -26.03 6.18 15.60
N GLN A 194 -26.80 5.12 15.32
CA GLN A 194 -26.29 3.78 15.03
C GLN A 194 -25.34 3.22 16.11
N ASP A 195 -25.74 3.35 17.37
CA ASP A 195 -24.97 2.99 18.56
C ASP A 195 -25.75 2.11 19.55
N GLN A 196 -27.01 1.79 19.25
CA GLN A 196 -27.88 1.01 20.13
C GLN A 196 -27.88 -0.46 19.71
N PRO A 197 -27.64 -1.41 20.63
CA PRO A 197 -27.78 -2.82 20.32
C PRO A 197 -29.24 -3.12 19.93
N VAL A 198 -29.42 -4.12 19.08
CA VAL A 198 -30.74 -4.69 18.80
C VAL A 198 -31.19 -5.56 19.98
N ASP A 199 -32.48 -5.54 20.27
CA ASP A 199 -33.05 -6.46 21.25
C ASP A 199 -32.95 -7.92 20.78
N TYR A 200 -32.83 -8.84 21.74
CA TYR A 200 -32.89 -10.27 21.46
C TYR A 200 -34.27 -10.62 20.86
N PRO A 201 -34.31 -11.46 19.81
CA PRO A 201 -35.59 -11.83 19.21
C PRO A 201 -36.41 -12.67 20.18
N GLU A 202 -37.66 -12.28 20.44
CA GLU A 202 -38.60 -13.06 21.26
C GLU A 202 -38.94 -14.42 20.64
N MET A 203 -38.85 -14.53 19.32
CA MET A 203 -39.04 -15.77 18.56
C MET A 203 -38.08 -15.80 17.39
N CYS A 204 -37.44 -16.94 17.16
CA CYS A 204 -36.57 -17.18 16.01
C CYS A 204 -36.86 -18.54 15.38
N GLN A 205 -36.55 -18.69 14.09
CA GLN A 205 -36.67 -19.96 13.37
C GLN A 205 -35.50 -20.90 13.71
N ALA A 206 -34.31 -20.33 13.89
CA ALA A 206 -33.10 -21.08 14.17
C ALA A 206 -32.09 -20.21 14.92
N VAL A 207 -31.33 -20.88 15.78
CA VAL A 207 -30.09 -20.36 16.37
C VAL A 207 -28.94 -21.23 15.87
N PHE A 208 -27.87 -20.61 15.38
CA PHE A 208 -26.71 -21.33 14.84
C PHE A 208 -25.42 -20.55 15.09
N ALA A 209 -24.28 -21.25 15.04
CA ALA A 209 -22.96 -20.65 15.17
C ALA A 209 -22.20 -20.76 13.85
N VAL A 210 -21.44 -19.71 13.52
CA VAL A 210 -20.45 -19.73 12.43
C VAL A 210 -19.08 -19.63 13.06
N MET A 211 -18.19 -20.53 12.64
CA MET A 211 -16.83 -20.62 13.17
C MET A 211 -15.84 -20.39 12.05
N ASP A 212 -14.84 -19.56 12.32
CA ASP A 212 -13.64 -19.47 11.51
C ASP A 212 -12.51 -20.12 12.31
N THR A 213 -12.05 -21.28 11.84
CA THR A 213 -11.06 -22.10 12.53
C THR A 213 -9.71 -22.00 11.84
N ALA A 214 -8.68 -21.67 12.62
CA ALA A 214 -7.31 -21.72 12.14
C ALA A 214 -6.79 -23.16 12.25
N VAL A 215 -6.61 -23.83 11.11
CA VAL A 215 -6.01 -25.18 11.04
C VAL A 215 -4.69 -25.08 10.27
N LYS A 216 -3.64 -24.53 10.90
CA LYS A 216 -2.28 -24.62 10.36
C LYS A 216 -1.30 -25.00 11.47
N GLY A 217 -0.56 -26.09 11.31
CA GLY A 217 0.44 -26.54 12.30
C GLY A 217 1.69 -25.66 12.40
N GLY A 218 1.54 -24.32 12.43
CA GLY A 218 2.60 -23.34 12.60
C GLY A 218 2.32 -22.49 13.83
N SER A 219 3.19 -22.57 14.83
CA SER A 219 2.98 -22.13 16.21
C SER A 219 2.85 -20.62 16.47
N GLU A 220 2.55 -19.80 15.47
CA GLU A 220 2.34 -18.36 15.66
C GLU A 220 1.15 -17.89 14.80
N HIS A 221 0.05 -17.53 15.48
CA HIS A 221 -1.17 -16.85 14.98
C HIS A 221 -2.37 -17.70 14.53
N ASP A 222 -2.76 -18.73 15.29
CA ASP A 222 -4.02 -19.46 15.08
C ASP A 222 -5.11 -19.04 16.07
N GLY A 223 -5.84 -17.97 15.75
CA GLY A 223 -7.08 -17.61 16.44
C GLY A 223 -8.27 -18.34 15.82
N THR A 224 -9.10 -18.98 16.64
CA THR A 224 -10.40 -19.50 16.23
C THR A 224 -11.48 -18.57 16.78
N ALA A 225 -12.37 -18.10 15.91
CA ALA A 225 -13.48 -17.24 16.28
C ALA A 225 -14.81 -17.97 16.06
N VAL A 226 -15.79 -17.70 16.93
CA VAL A 226 -17.17 -18.16 16.78
C VAL A 226 -18.12 -16.99 16.96
N VAL A 227 -19.15 -16.93 16.12
CA VAL A 227 -20.25 -15.96 16.25
C VAL A 227 -21.57 -16.71 16.23
N TYR A 228 -22.43 -16.40 17.19
CA TYR A 228 -23.73 -17.01 17.37
C TYR A 228 -24.82 -16.10 16.81
N TYR A 229 -25.74 -16.67 16.05
CA TYR A 229 -26.77 -15.95 15.33
C TYR A 229 -28.16 -16.51 15.60
N ALA A 230 -29.16 -15.62 15.63
CA ALA A 230 -30.57 -15.96 15.50
C ALA A 230 -31.12 -15.51 14.15
N VAL A 231 -31.88 -16.37 13.50
CA VAL A 231 -32.62 -16.06 12.26
C VAL A 231 -34.09 -15.87 12.59
N ASP A 232 -34.63 -14.69 12.29
CA ASP A 232 -36.06 -14.40 12.34
C ASP A 232 -36.60 -14.14 10.92
N THR A 233 -37.44 -15.06 10.45
CA THR A 233 -38.08 -15.06 9.13
C THR A 233 -39.60 -15.01 9.22
N ARG A 234 -40.15 -14.59 10.37
CA ARG A 234 -41.60 -14.45 10.54
C ARG A 234 -42.17 -13.54 9.43
N PRO A 235 -43.40 -13.74 8.95
CA PRO A 235 -43.96 -12.96 7.85
C PRO A 235 -43.84 -11.44 8.09
N GLY A 236 -43.07 -10.75 7.24
CA GLY A 236 -42.78 -9.31 7.37
C GLY A 236 -41.49 -8.95 8.12
N ILE A 237 -40.78 -9.92 8.69
CA ILE A 237 -39.49 -9.77 9.36
C ILE A 237 -38.48 -10.71 8.68
N GLN A 238 -37.36 -10.16 8.22
CA GLN A 238 -36.21 -10.93 7.75
C GLN A 238 -34.97 -10.33 8.40
N ARG A 239 -34.59 -10.87 9.56
CA ARG A 239 -33.52 -10.33 10.39
C ARG A 239 -32.56 -11.44 10.84
N LEU A 240 -31.28 -11.16 10.73
CA LEU A 240 -30.20 -11.95 11.33
C LEU A 240 -29.63 -11.15 12.50
N THR A 241 -29.65 -11.72 13.70
CA THR A 241 -29.19 -11.05 14.92
C THR A 241 -27.98 -11.77 15.47
N ILE A 242 -26.90 -11.05 15.78
CA ILE A 242 -25.77 -11.60 16.53
C ILE A 242 -26.17 -11.70 18.00
N LEU A 243 -26.17 -12.90 18.55
CA LEU A 243 -26.53 -13.17 19.94
C LEU A 243 -25.32 -13.13 20.87
N ASP A 244 -24.18 -13.59 20.38
CA ASP A 244 -22.94 -13.69 21.16
C ASP A 244 -21.75 -13.94 20.22
N TRP A 245 -20.54 -13.84 20.73
CA TRP A 245 -19.31 -14.20 20.03
C TRP A 245 -18.20 -14.56 21.01
N ASP A 246 -17.23 -15.35 20.55
CA ASP A 246 -16.03 -15.67 21.31
C ASP A 246 -14.82 -15.80 20.38
N VAL A 247 -13.62 -15.48 20.88
CA VAL A 247 -12.35 -15.62 20.16
C VAL A 247 -11.35 -16.28 21.07
N VAL A 248 -10.88 -17.46 20.66
CA VAL A 248 -9.95 -18.28 21.43
C VAL A 248 -8.71 -18.59 20.59
N GLN A 249 -7.55 -18.54 21.23
CA GLN A 249 -6.33 -19.05 20.63
C GLN A 249 -6.18 -20.52 21.04
N ILE A 250 -6.41 -21.43 20.09
CA ILE A 250 -6.39 -22.87 20.33
C ILE A 250 -5.58 -23.55 19.23
N ASP A 251 -4.74 -24.50 19.63
CA ASP A 251 -4.09 -25.41 18.68
C ASP A 251 -5.18 -26.22 17.97
N GLY A 252 -5.01 -26.46 16.67
CA GLY A 252 -5.96 -27.24 15.86
C GLY A 252 -6.27 -28.63 16.46
N ALA A 253 -5.35 -29.21 17.24
CA ALA A 253 -5.59 -30.46 17.96
C ALA A 253 -6.62 -30.36 19.10
N LEU A 254 -6.86 -29.16 19.64
CA LEU A 254 -7.77 -28.92 20.76
C LEU A 254 -9.18 -28.46 20.31
N LEU A 255 -9.38 -28.24 19.01
CA LEU A 255 -10.69 -27.89 18.43
C LEU A 255 -11.78 -28.91 18.80
N GLU A 256 -11.46 -30.21 18.76
CA GLU A 256 -12.41 -31.27 19.11
C GLU A 256 -12.87 -31.20 20.57
N THR A 257 -12.00 -30.70 21.47
CA THR A 257 -12.31 -30.57 22.90
C THR A 257 -13.08 -29.29 23.20
N TRP A 258 -12.87 -28.24 22.40
CA TRP A 258 -13.55 -26.95 22.58
C TRP A 258 -14.94 -26.94 21.93
N MET A 259 -15.14 -27.63 20.81
CA MET A 259 -16.41 -27.68 20.08
C MET A 259 -17.66 -28.03 20.92
N PRO A 260 -17.63 -28.94 21.90
CA PRO A 260 -18.76 -29.16 22.81
C PRO A 260 -19.25 -27.90 23.53
N SER A 261 -18.35 -27.00 23.93
CA SER A 261 -18.72 -25.75 24.60
C SER A 261 -19.51 -24.80 23.69
N VAL A 262 -19.25 -24.84 22.38
CA VAL A 262 -20.01 -24.09 21.38
C VAL A 262 -21.45 -24.61 21.31
N PHE A 263 -21.63 -25.92 21.36
CA PHE A 263 -22.96 -26.54 21.38
C PHE A 263 -23.72 -26.27 22.69
N ASP A 264 -23.03 -26.30 23.84
CA ASP A 264 -23.62 -25.93 25.12
C ASP A 264 -24.16 -24.49 25.07
N ARG A 265 -23.37 -23.56 24.52
CA ARG A 265 -23.78 -22.17 24.35
C ARG A 265 -24.94 -22.00 23.38
N LEU A 266 -24.98 -22.76 22.28
CA LEU A 266 -26.14 -22.78 21.37
C LEU A 266 -27.42 -23.24 22.07
N ASN A 267 -27.34 -24.22 22.97
CA ASN A 267 -28.49 -24.68 23.73
C ASN A 267 -28.98 -23.60 24.70
N GLU A 268 -28.07 -22.91 25.40
CA GLU A 268 -28.42 -21.78 26.27
C GLU A 268 -29.10 -20.64 25.51
N LEU A 269 -28.59 -20.31 24.32
CA LEU A 269 -29.09 -19.20 23.50
C LEU A 269 -30.40 -19.52 22.76
N SER A 270 -30.76 -20.79 22.63
CA SER A 270 -32.00 -21.22 21.96
C SER A 270 -33.21 -21.38 22.90
N GLY A 271 -32.97 -21.42 24.22
CA GLY A 271 -34.01 -21.41 25.26
C GLY A 271 -34.48 -22.79 25.69
#